data_AF-A0A950HAR2-F1
#
_entry.id   AF-A0A950HAR2-F1
#
_cell.length_a   1.000
_cell.length_b   1.000
_cell.length_c   1.000
_cell.angle_alpha   90.00
_cell.angle_beta   90.00
_cell.angle_gamma   90.00
#
_symmetry.space_group_name_H-M   'P 1'
#
loop_
_entity.id
_entity.type
_entity.pdbx_description
1 polymer ?
#
loop_
_entity_poly.entity_id
_entity_poly.type
_entity_poly.pdbx_seq_one_letter_code
_entity_poly.pdbx_strand_id
1 'polypeptide(L)'
;MERDTRAPLVVKDISTKLRQEAVTERSVHGSLLVLMQFDVCEEIRLDQLREIFGARRQEATFKHPAPAYVRYERPPVVESIEPLLLESGERLEGQIKYYDYGVVSLIFELPFAGDWDTLVELASR
;
A
#
# COMPACT_ATOMS: atom_id res chain seq x y z
N MET A 1 -14.33 23.38 -63.57
CA MET A 1 -13.00 22.76 -63.48
C MET A 1 -12.06 23.80 -62.86
N GLU A 2 -12.27 24.13 -61.59
CA GLU A 2 -11.58 23.56 -60.41
C GLU A 2 -10.05 23.61 -60.52
N ARG A 3 -9.43 24.43 -59.65
CA ARG A 3 -8.33 24.01 -58.79
C ARG A 3 -8.14 25.03 -57.66
N ASP A 4 -8.77 24.68 -56.54
CA ASP A 4 -8.52 25.19 -55.19
C ASP A 4 -7.02 25.08 -54.85
N THR A 5 -6.39 26.21 -54.57
CA THR A 5 -4.97 26.27 -54.18
C THR A 5 -4.90 26.28 -52.67
N ARG A 6 -4.92 25.08 -52.06
CA ARG A 6 -4.73 24.90 -50.63
C ARG A 6 -3.36 25.44 -50.20
N ALA A 7 -3.37 26.43 -49.31
CA ALA A 7 -2.20 26.87 -48.57
C ALA A 7 -1.58 25.69 -47.80
N PRO A 8 -0.24 25.58 -47.71
CA PRO A 8 0.39 24.53 -46.93
C PRO A 8 0.09 24.75 -45.45
N LEU A 9 -0.63 23.82 -44.85
CA LEU A 9 -0.77 23.71 -43.40
C LEU A 9 0.62 23.48 -42.82
N VAL A 10 1.08 24.42 -42.00
CA VAL A 10 2.38 24.44 -41.35
C VAL A 10 2.50 23.25 -40.40
N VAL A 11 3.21 22.22 -40.82
CA VAL A 11 3.45 20.96 -40.07
C VAL A 11 4.25 21.19 -38.76
N LYS A 12 4.87 22.36 -38.59
CA LYS A 12 5.61 22.73 -37.37
C LYS A 12 4.70 23.06 -36.17
N ASP A 13 3.45 23.44 -36.38
CA ASP A 13 2.54 23.78 -35.27
C ASP A 13 1.93 22.55 -34.59
N ILE A 14 1.77 21.44 -35.33
CA ILE A 14 1.20 20.21 -34.79
C ILE A 14 2.19 19.53 -33.83
N SER A 15 3.49 19.56 -34.14
CA SER A 15 4.54 19.00 -33.28
C SER A 15 4.74 19.78 -31.99
N THR A 16 4.44 21.08 -32.01
CA THR A 16 4.49 21.94 -30.81
C THR A 16 3.23 21.80 -29.96
N LYS A 17 2.04 21.65 -30.59
CA LYS A 17 0.78 21.38 -29.89
C LYS A 17 0.68 19.97 -29.28
N LEU A 18 1.25 18.94 -29.92
CA LEU A 18 1.32 17.57 -29.36
C LEU A 18 2.29 17.46 -28.18
N ARG A 19 3.31 18.33 -28.10
CA ARG A 19 4.15 18.44 -26.89
C ARG A 19 3.49 19.23 -25.77
N GLN A 20 2.43 19.98 -26.07
CA GLN A 20 1.64 20.78 -25.13
C GLN A 20 0.32 20.13 -24.72
N GLU A 21 0.00 18.94 -25.25
CA GLU A 21 -0.86 18.02 -24.50
C GLU A 21 -0.04 17.62 -23.28
N ALA A 22 -0.32 18.35 -22.21
CA ALA A 22 0.30 18.23 -20.91
C ALA A 22 0.67 16.77 -20.64
N VAL A 23 1.94 16.55 -20.27
CA VAL A 23 2.22 15.53 -19.27
C VAL A 23 1.43 16.01 -18.06
N THR A 24 0.14 15.67 -18.02
CA THR A 24 -0.60 15.60 -16.79
C THR A 24 0.14 14.50 -16.06
N GLU A 25 1.16 14.87 -15.28
CA GLU A 25 1.79 13.99 -14.32
C GLU A 25 0.64 13.37 -13.54
N ARG A 26 0.31 12.13 -13.88
CA ARG A 26 -0.81 11.44 -13.27
C ARG A 26 -0.41 11.28 -11.82
N SER A 27 -1.05 12.03 -10.94
CA SER A 27 -0.83 11.86 -9.52
C SER A 27 -1.26 10.45 -9.14
N VAL A 28 -0.33 9.71 -8.56
CA VAL A 28 -0.55 8.38 -7.99
C VAL A 28 -0.74 8.55 -6.49
N HIS A 29 -1.73 7.85 -5.96
CA HIS A 29 -2.02 7.80 -4.54
C HIS A 29 -2.08 6.34 -4.12
N GLY A 30 -1.55 6.02 -2.95
CA GLY A 30 -1.56 4.66 -2.43
C GLY A 30 -0.86 4.58 -1.08
N SER A 31 -0.47 3.36 -0.72
CA SER A 31 0.31 3.10 0.49
C SER A 31 1.49 2.20 0.17
N LEU A 32 2.65 2.51 0.74
CA LEU A 32 3.78 1.59 0.83
C LEU A 32 3.63 0.76 2.10
N LEU A 33 3.70 -0.56 1.97
CA LEU A 33 3.65 -1.47 3.12
C LEU A 33 5.03 -2.08 3.35
N VAL A 34 5.53 -1.98 4.57
CA VAL A 34 6.71 -2.71 5.02
C VAL A 34 6.23 -3.90 5.84
N LEU A 35 6.55 -5.10 5.37
CA LEU A 35 6.21 -6.35 6.06
C LEU A 35 7.49 -7.04 6.50
N MET A 36 7.61 -7.23 7.80
CA MET A 36 8.66 -8.04 8.41
C MET A 36 8.02 -9.25 9.08
N GLN A 37 8.65 -10.41 8.93
CA GLN A 37 8.20 -11.65 9.55
C GLN A 37 9.35 -12.25 10.35
N PHE A 38 9.03 -12.64 11.56
CA PHE A 38 9.97 -13.23 12.50
C PHE A 38 9.46 -14.61 12.88
N ASP A 39 10.35 -15.59 12.81
CA ASP A 39 10.16 -16.90 13.40
C ASP A 39 10.64 -16.83 14.85
N VAL A 40 9.72 -16.91 15.81
CA VAL A 40 9.99 -16.60 17.23
C VAL A 40 10.02 -17.86 18.09
N CYS A 41 9.15 -18.82 17.81
CA CYS A 41 9.04 -20.07 18.56
C CYS A 41 8.26 -21.12 17.76
N GLU A 42 8.04 -22.30 18.34
CA GLU A 42 7.25 -23.36 17.69
C GLU A 42 5.73 -23.07 17.72
N GLU A 43 5.22 -22.61 18.87
CA GLU A 43 3.78 -22.31 19.04
C GLU A 43 3.58 -21.08 19.94
N ILE A 44 2.65 -20.21 19.55
CA ILE A 44 2.14 -19.11 20.37
C ILE A 44 0.75 -19.48 20.90
N ARG A 45 0.59 -19.48 22.22
CA ARG A 45 -0.70 -19.70 22.89
C ARG A 45 -1.58 -18.45 22.77
N LEU A 46 -2.24 -18.30 21.62
CA LEU A 46 -3.02 -17.09 21.27
C LEU A 46 -4.09 -16.70 22.30
N ASP A 47 -4.71 -17.66 22.98
CA ASP A 47 -5.73 -17.37 24.00
C ASP A 47 -5.13 -16.66 25.23
N GLN A 48 -3.96 -17.10 25.69
CA GLN A 48 -3.24 -16.42 26.78
C GLN A 48 -2.75 -15.04 26.33
N LEU A 49 -2.29 -14.93 25.08
CA LEU A 49 -1.81 -13.67 24.53
C LEU A 49 -2.93 -12.62 24.45
N ARG A 50 -4.17 -13.03 24.12
CA ARG A 50 -5.35 -12.14 24.14
C ARG A 50 -5.63 -11.59 25.53
N GLU A 51 -5.50 -12.42 26.56
CA GLU A 51 -5.68 -12.01 27.96
C GLU A 51 -4.63 -10.99 28.37
N ILE A 52 -3.36 -11.22 28.00
CA ILE A 52 -2.24 -10.33 28.31
C ILE A 52 -2.44 -8.94 27.70
N PHE A 53 -2.82 -8.86 26.42
CA PHE A 53 -2.97 -7.58 25.73
C PHE A 53 -4.33 -6.90 25.95
N GLY A 54 -5.28 -7.55 26.64
CA GLY A 54 -6.66 -7.09 26.70
C GLY A 54 -7.28 -6.90 25.30
N ALA A 55 -6.75 -7.60 24.30
CA ALA A 55 -6.98 -7.30 22.89
C ALA A 55 -8.40 -7.68 22.47
N ARG A 56 -9.11 -6.77 21.81
CA ARG A 56 -10.40 -7.07 21.18
C ARG A 56 -10.20 -8.10 20.07
N ARG A 57 -11.11 -9.09 20.00
CA ARG A 57 -11.15 -10.06 18.92
C ARG A 57 -11.26 -9.34 17.58
N GLN A 58 -10.23 -9.42 16.74
CA GLN A 58 -10.36 -8.97 15.35
C GLN A 58 -11.08 -10.09 14.59
N GLU A 59 -12.41 -10.00 14.51
CA GLU A 59 -13.17 -10.87 13.62
C GLU A 59 -12.89 -10.44 12.18
N ALA A 60 -12.65 -11.42 11.29
CA ALA A 60 -12.45 -11.14 9.88
C ALA A 60 -13.78 -10.68 9.27
N THR A 61 -14.00 -9.36 9.24
CA THR A 61 -15.20 -8.76 8.65
C THR A 61 -15.06 -8.73 7.14
N PHE A 62 -15.52 -9.79 6.47
CA PHE A 62 -15.71 -9.77 5.03
C PHE A 62 -17.13 -9.31 4.69
N LYS A 63 -17.26 -8.39 3.71
CA LYS A 63 -18.57 -7.91 3.21
C LYS A 63 -19.38 -9.01 2.48
N HIS A 64 -18.73 -10.11 2.13
CA HIS A 64 -19.33 -11.32 1.57
C HIS A 64 -18.72 -12.55 2.28
N PRO A 65 -19.42 -13.68 2.41
CA PRO A 65 -18.83 -14.89 2.99
C PRO A 65 -17.66 -15.35 2.12
N ALA A 66 -16.44 -14.99 2.53
CA ALA A 66 -15.23 -15.53 1.92
C ALA A 66 -15.23 -17.05 2.10
N PRO A 67 -14.88 -17.83 1.06
CA PRO A 67 -14.81 -19.29 1.14
C PRO A 67 -14.00 -19.76 2.35
N ALA A 68 -14.39 -20.88 2.96
CA ALA A 68 -13.80 -21.37 4.20
C ALA A 68 -12.28 -21.59 4.12
N TYR A 69 -11.74 -21.92 2.95
CA TYR A 69 -10.31 -22.06 2.70
C TYR A 69 -9.50 -20.76 2.78
N VAL A 70 -10.17 -19.60 2.87
CA VAL A 70 -9.53 -18.27 2.99
C VAL A 70 -9.43 -17.82 4.46
N ARG A 71 -9.97 -18.60 5.40
CA ARG A 71 -9.98 -18.25 6.82
C ARG A 71 -8.89 -19.00 7.57
N TYR A 72 -8.10 -18.27 8.35
CA TYR A 72 -7.26 -18.88 9.37
C TYR A 72 -8.15 -19.65 10.34
N GLU A 73 -7.83 -20.92 10.60
CA GLU A 73 -8.53 -21.73 11.59
C GLU A 73 -8.47 -21.08 12.98
N ARG A 74 -7.29 -20.54 13.33
CA ARG A 74 -7.06 -19.69 14.49
C ARG A 74 -6.64 -18.28 14.04
N PRO A 75 -7.54 -17.28 14.05
CA PRO A 75 -7.20 -15.91 13.67
C PRO A 75 -6.06 -15.34 14.53
N PRO A 76 -5.08 -14.65 13.92
CA PRO A 76 -3.96 -14.08 14.66
C PRO A 76 -4.45 -13.06 15.68
N VAL A 77 -3.69 -12.88 16.75
CA VAL A 77 -3.87 -11.72 17.64
C VAL A 77 -3.25 -10.52 16.94
N VAL A 78 -3.98 -9.42 16.85
CA VAL A 78 -3.52 -8.19 16.20
C VAL A 78 -3.43 -7.08 17.23
N GLU A 79 -2.28 -6.44 17.29
CA GLU A 79 -1.98 -5.33 18.19
C GLU A 79 -1.58 -4.12 17.34
N SER A 80 -2.26 -2.99 17.54
CA SER A 80 -1.81 -1.72 16.97
C SER A 80 -0.65 -1.20 17.79
N ILE A 81 0.42 -0.75 17.14
CA ILE A 81 1.56 -0.16 17.81
C ILE A 81 1.59 1.35 17.62
N GLU A 82 2.36 2.02 18.47
CA GLU A 82 2.58 3.45 18.30
C GLU A 82 3.22 3.74 16.93
N PRO A 83 2.77 4.81 16.25
CA PRO A 83 3.28 5.17 14.94
C PRO A 83 4.77 5.46 14.96
N LEU A 84 5.50 4.92 13.99
CA LEU A 84 6.91 5.19 13.82
C LEU A 84 7.11 6.52 13.09
N LEU A 85 7.88 7.43 13.67
CA LEU A 85 8.30 8.67 13.02
C LEU A 85 9.65 8.47 12.35
N LEU A 86 9.72 8.69 11.05
CA LEU A 86 10.98 8.71 10.31
C LEU A 86 11.67 10.05 10.47
N GLU A 87 12.98 10.08 10.21
CA GLU A 87 13.78 11.32 10.22
C GLU A 87 13.27 12.36 9.21
N SER A 88 12.64 11.91 8.13
CA SER A 88 11.96 12.74 7.12
C SER A 88 10.68 13.42 7.63
N GLY A 89 10.18 13.05 8.81
CA GLY A 89 8.90 13.53 9.37
C GLY A 89 7.68 12.70 8.96
N GLU A 90 7.87 11.67 8.14
CA GLU A 90 6.82 10.72 7.75
C GLU A 90 6.40 9.87 8.96
N ARG A 91 5.10 9.60 9.09
CA ARG A 91 4.51 8.82 10.18
C ARG A 91 3.92 7.53 9.66
N LEU A 92 4.48 6.40 10.09
CA LEU A 92 4.08 5.07 9.67
C LEU A 92 3.15 4.48 10.72
N GLU A 93 1.94 4.13 10.30
CA GLU A 93 1.02 3.39 11.16
C GLU A 93 1.43 1.92 11.19
N GLY A 94 1.42 1.31 12.39
CA GLY A 94 1.97 -0.02 12.58
C GLY A 94 0.99 -0.99 13.24
N GLN A 95 1.14 -2.27 12.93
CA GLN A 95 0.50 -3.36 13.65
C GLN A 95 1.41 -4.59 13.75
N ILE A 96 1.25 -5.34 14.83
CA ILE A 96 1.86 -6.65 15.03
C ILE A 96 0.77 -7.71 14.92
N LYS A 97 1.06 -8.79 14.20
CA LYS A 97 0.20 -9.98 14.10
C LYS A 97 0.94 -11.19 14.66
N TYR A 98 0.33 -11.85 15.64
CA TYR A 98 0.86 -13.05 16.27
C TYR A 98 0.10 -14.27 15.76
N TYR A 99 0.82 -15.20 15.13
CA TYR A 99 0.26 -16.43 14.60
C TYR A 99 0.54 -17.59 15.56
N ASP A 100 -0.40 -18.52 15.61
CA ASP A 100 -0.33 -19.71 16.47
C ASP A 100 0.87 -20.60 16.16
N TYR A 101 1.29 -20.68 14.90
CA TYR A 101 2.47 -21.44 14.44
C TYR A 101 3.82 -20.72 14.67
N GLY A 102 3.92 -19.82 15.66
CA GLY A 102 5.22 -19.31 16.09
C GLY A 102 5.75 -18.06 15.38
N VAL A 103 5.02 -17.58 14.37
CA VAL A 103 5.42 -16.42 13.57
C VAL A 103 4.81 -15.13 14.10
N VAL A 104 5.62 -14.07 14.10
CA VAL A 104 5.20 -12.70 14.37
C VAL A 104 5.42 -11.85 13.14
N SER A 105 4.38 -11.16 12.68
CA SER A 105 4.47 -10.21 11.56
C SER A 105 4.35 -8.78 12.05
N LEU A 106 5.30 -7.93 11.68
CA LEU A 106 5.25 -6.49 11.87
C LEU A 106 4.91 -5.85 10.53
N ILE A 107 3.88 -5.02 10.50
CA ILE A 107 3.38 -4.36 9.30
C ILE A 107 3.35 -2.87 9.57
N PHE A 108 4.05 -2.09 8.75
CA PHE A 108 3.92 -0.65 8.70
C PHE A 108 3.29 -0.18 7.41
N GLU A 109 2.51 0.89 7.48
CA GLU A 109 1.89 1.53 6.33
C GLU A 109 2.30 3.00 6.26
N LEU A 110 2.82 3.41 5.10
CA LEU A 110 3.10 4.80 4.74
C LEU A 110 2.18 5.21 3.59
N PRO A 111 1.16 6.06 3.83
CA PRO A 111 0.39 6.64 2.74
C PRO A 111 1.26 7.60 1.92
N PHE A 112 1.14 7.55 0.59
CA PHE A 112 1.84 8.45 -0.32
C PHE A 112 0.90 9.05 -1.36
N ALA A 113 1.28 10.23 -1.85
CA ALA A 113 0.62 10.96 -2.91
C ALA A 113 1.69 11.73 -3.70
N GLY A 114 1.82 11.47 -4.99
CA GLY A 114 2.86 12.10 -5.80
C GLY A 114 2.84 11.67 -7.26
N ASP A 115 3.90 11.94 -7.98
CA ASP A 115 4.11 11.44 -9.34
C ASP A 115 4.77 10.05 -9.33
N TRP A 116 5.13 9.57 -10.52
CA TRP A 116 5.81 8.28 -10.66
C TRP A 116 7.22 8.30 -10.06
N ASP A 117 7.93 9.42 -10.15
CA ASP A 117 9.30 9.53 -9.65
C ASP A 117 9.33 9.48 -8.12
N THR A 118 8.33 10.08 -7.46
CA THR A 118 8.11 9.99 -6.01
C THR A 118 7.95 8.54 -5.56
N LEU A 119 7.19 7.73 -6.30
CA LEU A 119 7.01 6.31 -6.00
C LEU A 119 8.32 5.52 -6.16
N VAL A 120 9.08 5.80 -7.23
CA VAL A 120 10.37 5.14 -7.49
C VAL A 120 11.37 5.48 -6.37
N GLU A 121 11.42 6.73 -5.92
CA GLU A 121 12.28 7.14 -4.81
C GLU A 121 11.90 6.41 -3.52
N LEU A 122 10.60 6.39 -3.17
CA LEU A 122 10.10 5.70 -1.98
C LEU A 122 10.39 4.20 -1.98
N ALA A 123 10.34 3.54 -3.15
CA ALA A 123 10.63 2.11 -3.28
C ALA A 123 12.12 1.76 -3.20
N SER A 124 13.01 2.75 -3.31
CA SER A 124 14.47 2.57 -3.33
C SER A 124 15.16 2.84 -2.00
N ARG A 125 14.41 3.26 -0.98
CA ARG A 125 14.87 3.49 0.40
C ARG A 125 14.88 2.19 1.19
#